data_AF-A0A4U5VUP3-F1
#
_entry.id   AF-A0A4U5VUP3-F1
#
_cell.length_a   1.000
_cell.length_b   1.000
_cell.length_c   1.000
_cell.angle_alpha   90.00
_cell.angle_beta   90.00
_cell.angle_gamma   90.00
#
_symmetry.space_group_name_H-M   'P 1'
#
loop_
_entity.id
_entity.type
_entity.pdbx_description
1 polymer ?
#
loop_
_entity_poly.entity_id
_entity_poly.type
_entity_poly.pdbx_seq_one_letter_code
_entity_poly.pdbx_strand_id
1 'polypeptide(L)' 'MEGAPLRRWESWQMKRNRRDTCNFDKEFTKMPVDLTPTDKLVIMNLDQDDFLGFSYTNPEYVAPAN' A
#
# COMPACT_ATOMS: atom_id res chain seq x y z
N MET A 1 6.47 -3.14 -46.12
CA MET A 1 5.80 -2.68 -44.87
C MET A 1 5.53 -3.92 -44.04
N GLU A 2 6.50 -4.32 -43.24
CA GLU A 2 6.38 -5.47 -42.35
C GLU A 2 5.54 -5.05 -41.15
N GLY A 3 4.39 -5.71 -40.97
CA GLY A 3 3.45 -5.39 -39.90
C GLY A 3 4.10 -5.63 -38.55
N ALA A 4 4.25 -4.57 -37.76
CA ALA A 4 4.73 -4.67 -36.39
C ALA A 4 3.91 -5.73 -35.61
N PRO A 5 4.57 -6.64 -34.86
CA PRO A 5 3.86 -7.73 -34.20
C PRO A 5 2.87 -7.15 -33.19
N LEU A 6 1.67 -7.74 -33.18
CA LEU A 6 0.59 -7.39 -32.26
C LEU A 6 1.10 -7.48 -30.82
N ARG A 7 1.22 -6.29 -30.22
CA ARG A 7 0.92 -5.98 -28.81
C ARG A 7 1.88 -6.59 -27.78
N ARG A 8 3.08 -6.00 -27.71
CA ARG A 8 3.97 -5.95 -26.53
C ARG A 8 3.25 -5.61 -25.21
N TRP A 9 2.01 -5.12 -25.26
CA TRP A 9 1.23 -4.65 -24.12
C TRP A 9 0.14 -5.61 -23.62
N GLU A 10 0.05 -6.84 -24.14
CA GLU A 10 -0.79 -7.89 -23.53
C GLU A 10 -0.01 -8.73 -22.49
N SER A 11 1.32 -8.59 -22.45
CA SER A 11 2.17 -9.25 -21.45
C SER A 11 2.33 -8.46 -20.14
N TRP A 12 1.54 -7.40 -19.93
CA TRP A 12 1.54 -6.67 -18.65
C TRP A 12 0.95 -7.58 -17.57
N GLN A 13 1.87 -8.15 -16.81
CA GLN A 13 1.73 -8.86 -15.55
C GLN A 13 0.29 -9.01 -15.02
N MET A 14 -0.34 -10.15 -15.33
CA MET A 14 -1.32 -10.71 -14.40
C MET A 14 -0.65 -10.84 -13.03
N LYS A 15 -1.20 -10.20 -12.00
CA LYS A 15 -0.81 -10.43 -10.60
C LYS A 15 -0.86 -11.94 -10.34
N ARG A 16 0.31 -12.54 -10.11
CA ARG A 16 0.44 -14.00 -10.01
C ARG A 16 -0.23 -14.54 -8.75
N ASN A 17 -0.30 -13.71 -7.70
CA ASN A 17 -1.06 -13.97 -6.47
C ASN A 17 -1.31 -12.64 -5.70
N ARG A 18 -2.12 -12.69 -4.62
CA ARG A 18 -2.50 -11.52 -3.81
C ARG A 18 -1.31 -10.75 -3.20
N ARG A 19 -0.14 -11.40 -3.04
CA ARG A 19 1.08 -10.84 -2.44
C ARG A 19 2.13 -10.42 -3.47
N ASP A 20 1.81 -10.47 -4.76
CA ASP A 20 2.75 -10.13 -5.82
C ASP A 20 3.10 -8.64 -5.80
N THR A 21 4.40 -8.34 -5.67
CA THR A 21 4.96 -6.99 -5.57
C THR A 21 5.72 -6.55 -6.82
N CYS A 22 5.59 -7.27 -7.94
CA CYS A 22 6.33 -7.01 -9.18
C CYS A 22 6.19 -5.59 -9.76
N ASN A 23 5.12 -4.88 -9.41
CA ASN A 23 4.87 -3.49 -9.82
C ASN A 23 5.38 -2.44 -8.82
N PHE A 24 6.06 -2.86 -7.75
CA PHE A 24 6.65 -1.98 -6.74
C PHE A 24 8.18 -2.02 -6.82
N ASP A 25 8.83 -0.92 -6.44
CA ASP A 25 10.29 -0.90 -6.29
C ASP A 25 10.71 -1.91 -5.21
N LYS A 26 11.75 -2.69 -5.51
CA LYS A 26 12.24 -3.73 -4.61
C LYS A 26 12.76 -3.16 -3.30
N GLU A 27 13.24 -1.93 -3.27
CA GLU A 27 13.76 -1.34 -2.03
C GLU A 27 12.68 -1.23 -0.95
N PHE A 28 11.42 -0.96 -1.32
CA PHE A 28 10.31 -0.95 -0.36
C PHE A 28 9.90 -2.36 0.11
N THR A 29 10.17 -3.40 -0.68
CA THR A 29 9.77 -4.79 -0.36
C THR A 29 10.85 -5.58 0.37
N LYS A 30 12.09 -5.10 0.38
CA LYS A 30 13.22 -5.70 1.08
C LYS A 30 13.32 -5.25 2.53
N MET A 31 12.86 -4.03 2.83
CA MET A 31 12.89 -3.49 4.18
C MET A 31 11.92 -4.26 5.08
N PRO A 32 12.26 -4.45 6.38
CA PRO A 32 11.31 -4.98 7.34
C PRO A 32 10.11 -4.05 7.48
N VAL A 33 8.94 -4.64 7.74
CA VAL A 33 7.72 -3.87 8.06
C VAL A 33 7.81 -3.46 9.52
N ASP A 34 8.36 -2.27 9.76
CA ASP A 34 8.56 -1.72 11.10
C ASP A 34 8.05 -0.26 11.17
N LEU A 35 7.64 0.15 12.37
CA LEU A 35 7.24 1.52 12.63
C LEU A 35 8.44 2.32 13.14
N THR A 36 8.65 3.50 12.59
CA THR A 36 9.67 4.41 13.11
C THR A 36 9.38 4.70 14.59
N PRO A 37 10.35 4.50 15.50
CA PRO A 37 10.17 4.83 16.90
C PRO A 37 9.83 6.30 17.09
N THR A 38 8.83 6.57 17.92
CA THR A 38 8.37 7.93 18.24
C THR A 38 9.00 8.44 19.53
N ASP A 39 9.38 9.72 19.56
CA ASP A 39 9.83 10.38 20.79
C ASP A 39 8.64 10.65 21.72
N LYS A 40 8.74 10.19 22.97
CA LYS A 40 7.69 10.35 23.98
C LYS A 40 7.42 11.81 24.32
N LEU A 41 8.45 12.66 24.35
CA LEU A 41 8.29 14.09 24.61
C LEU A 41 7.59 14.79 23.46
N VAL A 42 7.82 14.36 22.22
CA VAL A 42 7.08 14.88 21.07
C VAL A 42 5.60 14.52 21.23
N ILE A 43 5.28 13.25 21.50
CA ILE A 43 3.90 12.80 21.68
C ILE A 43 3.19 13.54 22.81
N MET A 44 3.84 13.71 23.96
CA MET A 44 3.25 14.37 25.14
C MET A 44 2.97 15.86 24.93
N ASN A 45 3.64 16.50 23.98
CA ASN A 45 3.44 17.92 23.66
C ASN A 45 2.46 18.16 22.49
N LEU A 46 1.91 17.10 21.90
CA LEU A 46 0.87 17.23 20.87
C LEU A 46 -0.48 17.57 21.52
N ASP A 47 -1.18 18.54 20.95
CA ASP A 47 -2.60 18.72 21.23
C ASP A 47 -3.38 17.51 20.69
N GLN A 48 -4.06 16.79 21.57
CA GLN A 48 -4.84 15.61 21.17
C GLN A 48 -6.20 16.00 20.59
N ASP A 49 -6.67 17.21 20.87
CA ASP A 49 -7.98 17.66 20.40
C ASP A 49 -7.98 17.92 18.89
N ASP A 50 -6.81 18.17 18.29
CA ASP A 50 -6.61 18.27 16.83
C ASP A 50 -7.03 17.00 16.07
N PHE A 51 -7.12 15.86 16.76
CA PHE A 51 -7.49 14.56 16.19
C PHE A 51 -8.92 14.14 16.56
N LEU A 52 -9.72 15.01 17.17
CA LEU A 52 -11.13 14.73 17.45
C LEU A 52 -11.90 14.48 16.15
N GLY A 53 -12.70 13.41 16.14
CA GLY A 53 -13.45 13.00 14.95
C GLY A 53 -12.61 12.30 13.87
N PHE A 54 -11.34 12.00 14.12
CA PHE A 54 -10.48 11.29 13.15
C PHE A 54 -10.92 9.84 12.89
N SER A 55 -11.46 9.16 13.91
CA SER A 55 -11.85 7.76 13.80
C SER A 55 -13.01 7.57 12.82
N TYR A 56 -12.77 6.78 11.76
CA TYR A 56 -13.77 6.38 10.77
C TYR A 56 -13.61 4.90 10.43
N THR A 57 -14.73 4.22 10.21
CA THR A 57 -14.78 2.88 9.62
C THR A 57 -15.84 2.88 8.55
N ASN A 58 -15.51 2.38 7.35
CA ASN A 58 -16.47 2.32 6.25
C ASN A 58 -17.58 1.29 6.56
N PRO A 59 -18.85 1.69 6.75
CA PRO A 59 -19.94 0.77 7.07
C PRO A 59 -20.26 -0.21 5.94
N GLU A 60 -19.91 0.12 4.69
CA GLU A 60 -20.15 -0.71 3.51
C GLU A 60 -19.01 -1.73 3.27
N TYR A 61 -17.98 -1.73 4.11
CA TYR A 61 -16.85 -2.64 3.92
C TYR A 61 -17.19 -4.07 4.36
N VAL A 62 -17.32 -4.97 3.39
CA VAL A 62 -17.44 -6.42 3.62
C VAL A 62 -16.08 -7.07 3.38
N ALA A 63 -15.46 -7.58 4.44
CA ALA A 63 -14.16 -8.26 4.34
C ALA A 63 -14.27 -9.53 3.46
N PRO A 64 -13.32 -9.78 2.54
CA PRO A 64 -13.32 -11.00 1.74
C PRO A 64 -13.10 -12.22 2.63
N ALA A 65 -13.81 -13.32 2.34
CA ALA A 65 -13.55 -14.61 2.99
C ALA A 65 -12.12 -15.08 2.69
N ASN A 66 -11.43 -15.57 3.72
CA ASN A 66 -9.99 -15.88 3.69
C ASN A 66 -9.62 -17.01 2.73
#